data_AF-A0A173SVE2-F1
#
_entry.id   AF-A0A173SVE2-F1
#
_cell.length_a   1.000
_cell.length_b   1.000
_cell.length_c   1.000
_cell.angle_alpha   90.00
_cell.angle_beta   90.00
_cell.angle_gamma   90.00
#
_symmetry.space_group_name_H-M   'P 1'
#
loop_
_entity.id
_entity.type
_entity.pdbx_description
1 polymer ?
#
loop_
_entity_poly.entity_id
_entity_poly.type
_entity_poly.pdbx_seq_one_letter_code
_entity_poly.pdbx_strand_id
1 'polypeptide(L)' 'MKEQQLQDKLDEYYNRGIQHGIRMMKDKMLLACRKGTPIEIDGRVYYIRSDLDNLKEIMEREV' A
#
# COMPACT_ATOMS: atom_id res chain seq x y z
N MET A 1 -0.11 -19.40 -32.75
CA MET A 1 -1.53 -19.15 -32.40
C MET A 1 -1.87 -19.65 -30.99
N LYS A 2 -1.81 -20.96 -30.71
CA LYS A 2 -2.18 -21.53 -29.40
C LYS A 2 -1.19 -21.19 -28.27
N GLU A 3 0.11 -21.15 -28.58
CA GLU A 3 1.16 -20.74 -27.63
C GLU A 3 1.08 -19.25 -27.27
N GLN A 4 0.84 -18.38 -28.26
CA GLN A 4 0.64 -16.95 -28.02
C GLN A 4 -0.57 -16.70 -27.09
N GLN A 5 -1.70 -17.36 -27.34
CA GLN A 5 -2.89 -17.25 -26.48
C GLN A 5 -2.63 -17.76 -25.05
N LEU A 6 -1.75 -18.74 -24.88
CA LEU A 6 -1.36 -19.22 -23.55
C LEU A 6 -0.48 -18.18 -22.84
N GLN A 7 0.46 -17.58 -23.57
CA GLN A 7 1.33 -16.53 -23.04
C GLN A 7 0.51 -15.30 -22.61
N ASP A 8 -0.41 -14.83 -23.46
CA ASP A 8 -1.25 -13.66 -23.15
C ASP A 8 -2.07 -13.89 -21.87
N LYS A 9 -2.57 -15.11 -21.63
CA LYS A 9 -3.27 -15.46 -20.39
C LYS A 9 -2.34 -15.46 -19.18
N LEU A 10 -1.11 -15.98 -19.32
CA LEU A 10 -0.13 -15.97 -18.23
C LEU A 10 0.20 -14.53 -17.80
N ASP A 11 0.42 -13.65 -18.79
CA ASP A 11 0.68 -12.24 -18.54
C ASP A 11 -0.51 -11.54 -17.87
N GLU A 12 -1.74 -11.89 -18.28
CA GLU A 12 -2.95 -11.39 -17.63
C GLU A 12 -3.02 -11.81 -16.15
N TYR A 13 -2.82 -13.10 -15.84
CA TYR A 13 -2.84 -13.59 -14.46
C TYR A 13 -1.73 -12.96 -13.61
N TYR A 14 -0.54 -12.81 -14.17
CA TYR A 14 0.58 -12.15 -13.52
C TYR A 14 0.23 -10.70 -13.15
N ASN A 15 -0.30 -9.95 -14.11
CA ASN A 15 -0.72 -8.56 -13.89
C ASN A 15 -1.84 -8.46 -12.85
N ARG A 16 -2.82 -9.38 -12.87
CA ARG A 16 -3.87 -9.43 -11.85
C ARG A 16 -3.29 -9.68 -10.46
N GLY A 17 -2.30 -10.56 -10.33
CA GLY A 17 -1.60 -10.82 -9.07
C GLY A 17 -0.92 -9.56 -8.52
N ILE A 18 -0.21 -8.82 -9.37
CA ILE A 18 0.43 -7.55 -8.99
C ILE A 18 -0.62 -6.54 -8.52
N GLN A 19 -1.69 -6.33 -9.29
CA GLN A 19 -2.74 -5.37 -8.94
C GLN A 19 -3.43 -5.74 -7.62
N HIS A 20 -3.61 -7.04 -7.35
CA HIS A 20 -4.15 -7.51 -6.08
C HIS A 20 -3.21 -7.19 -4.91
N GLY A 21 -1.91 -7.47 -5.06
CA GLY A 21 -0.91 -7.13 -4.05
C GLY A 21 -0.85 -5.63 -3.75
N ILE A 22 -0.88 -4.78 -4.80
CA ILE A 22 -0.93 -3.33 -4.66
C ILE A 22 -2.18 -2.90 -3.86
N ARG A 23 -3.35 -3.46 -4.18
CA ARG A 23 -4.60 -3.15 -3.46
C ARG A 23 -4.51 -3.54 -1.99
N MET A 24 -4.07 -4.75 -1.69
CA MET A 24 -3.89 -5.22 -0.31
C MET A 24 -2.96 -4.31 0.49
N MET A 25 -1.86 -3.88 -0.11
CA MET A 25 -0.91 -2.99 0.57
C MET A 25 -1.53 -1.61 0.82
N LYS A 26 -2.24 -1.03 -0.16
CA LYS A 26 -2.97 0.24 0.01
C LYS A 26 -3.97 0.16 1.16
N ASP A 27 -4.75 -0.91 1.22
CA ASP A 27 -5.75 -1.11 2.28
C ASP A 27 -5.08 -1.24 3.66
N LYS A 28 -3.96 -1.98 3.75
CA LYS A 28 -3.16 -2.11 4.97
C LYS A 28 -2.61 -0.75 5.43
N MET A 29 -2.06 0.05 4.51
CA MET A 29 -1.54 1.39 4.80
C MET A 29 -2.62 2.34 5.32
N LEU A 30 -3.77 2.39 4.65
CA LEU A 30 -4.90 3.22 5.08
C LEU A 30 -5.46 2.78 6.43
N LEU A 31 -5.54 1.47 6.69
CA LEU A 31 -5.98 0.95 7.98
C LEU A 31 -5.03 1.34 9.11
N ALA A 32 -3.72 1.19 8.89
CA ALA A 32 -2.70 1.57 9.84
C ALA A 32 -2.73 3.07 10.15
N CYS A 33 -2.86 3.91 9.11
CA CYS A 33 -3.00 5.35 9.24
C CYS A 33 -4.21 5.74 10.10
N ARG A 34 -5.39 5.13 9.85
CA ARG A 34 -6.61 5.41 10.62
C ARG A 34 -6.53 4.94 12.07
N LYS A 35 -5.84 3.83 12.34
CA LYS A 35 -5.73 3.25 13.69
C LYS A 35 -4.56 3.81 14.50
N GLY A 36 -3.63 4.55 13.86
CA GLY A 36 -2.38 4.95 14.49
C GLY A 36 -1.47 3.76 14.85
N THR A 37 -1.64 2.62 14.17
CA THR A 37 -0.81 1.42 14.39
C THR A 37 0.31 1.36 13.36
N PRO A 38 1.50 0.86 13.72
CA PRO A 38 2.58 0.75 12.76
C PRO A 38 2.37 -0.39 11.77
N ILE A 39 3.14 -0.35 10.68
CA ILE A 39 3.30 -1.43 9.72
C ILE A 39 4.76 -1.87 9.70
N GLU A 40 4.98 -3.18 9.76
CA GLU A 40 6.29 -3.77 9.47
C GLU A 40 6.44 -4.05 7.96
N ILE A 41 7.55 -3.58 7.38
CA ILE A 41 7.98 -3.83 6.02
C ILE A 41 9.49 -4.11 6.07
N ASP A 42 9.91 -5.29 5.59
CA ASP A 42 11.32 -5.68 5.51
C ASP A 42 12.08 -5.55 6.85
N GLY A 43 11.46 -6.04 7.94
CA GLY A 43 12.01 -5.99 9.30
C GLY A 43 12.09 -4.58 9.91
N ARG A 44 11.55 -3.56 9.22
CA ARG A 44 11.50 -2.17 9.69
C ARG A 44 10.07 -1.74 9.96
N VAL A 45 9.91 -0.96 11.02
CA VAL A 45 8.60 -0.51 11.51
C VAL A 45 8.35 0.93 11.05
N TYR A 46 7.21 1.16 10.41
CA TYR A 46 6.80 2.46 9.88
C TYR A 46 5.48 2.92 10.48
N TYR A 47 5.39 4.19 10.84
CA TYR A 47 4.12 4.87 11.11
C TYR A 47 3.70 5.66 9.88
N ILE A 48 2.44 5.52 9.50
CA ILE A 48 1.86 6.23 8.35
C ILE A 48 0.84 7.21 8.89
N ARG A 49 0.90 8.44 8.40
CA ARG A 49 -0.03 9.53 8.72
C ARG A 49 -0.48 10.20 7.44
N SER A 50 -1.67 10.80 7.46
CA SER A 50 -2.05 11.72 6.40
C SER A 50 -1.26 13.02 6.54
N ASP A 51 -0.99 13.70 5.43
CA ASP A 51 -0.27 14.97 5.48
C ASP A 51 -1.00 16.00 6.33
N LEU A 52 -2.35 16.02 6.30
CA LEU A 52 -3.16 16.91 7.12
C LEU A 52 -2.98 16.63 8.62
N ASP A 53 -3.00 15.36 9.04
CA ASP A 53 -2.78 15.00 10.44
C ASP A 53 -1.36 15.35 10.89
N ASN A 54 -0.38 15.12 10.01
CA ASN A 54 1.02 15.44 10.28
C ASN A 54 1.23 16.95 10.41
N LEU A 55 0.67 17.75 9.49
CA LEU A 55 0.77 19.21 9.52
C LEU A 55 0.05 19.79 10.74
N LYS A 56 -1.14 19.28 11.08
CA LYS A 56 -1.88 19.70 12.26
C LYS A 56 -1.04 19.52 13.54
N GLU A 57 -0.40 18.37 13.70
CA GLU A 57 0.48 18.12 14.86
C GLU A 57 1.69 19.06 14.90
N ILE A 58 2.32 19.35 13.75
CA ILE A 58 3.44 20.29 13.68
C ILE A 58 2.98 21.68 14.12
N MET A 59 1.85 22.15 13.60
CA MET A 59 1.31 23.46 13.93
C MET A 59 0.88 23.57 15.40
N GLU A 60 0.29 22.52 15.97
CA GLU A 60 -0.09 22.48 17.39
C GLU A 60 1.11 22.42 18.35
N ARG A 61 2.28 21.96 17.89
CA ARG A 61 3.52 21.93 18.70
C ARG A 61 4.27 23.25 18.75
N GLU A 62 4.03 24.16 17.80
CA GLU A 62 4.71 25.45 17.70
C GLU A 62 3.98 26.58 18.47
N VAL A 63 2.86 26.27 19.13
CA VAL A 63 2.06 27.20 19.97
C VAL A 63 2.22 26.83 21.44
#